data_AF-A0A6G3CN54-F1
#
_entry.id   AF-A0A6G3CN54-F1
#
_cell.length_a   1.000
_cell.length_b   1.000
_cell.length_c   1.000
_cell.angle_alpha   90.00
_cell.angle_beta   90.00
_cell.angle_gamma   90.00
#
_symmetry.space_group_name_H-M   'P 1'
#
loop_
_entity.id
_entity.type
_entity.pdbx_description
1 polymer ?
#
loop_
_entity_poly.entity_id
_entity_poly.type
_entity_poly.pdbx_seq_one_letter_code
_entity_poly.pdbx_strand_id
1 'polypeptide(L)'
;MASADEGFPAEPGPLPSGDGRGPARMADDAAAVIAGDGTVIGWTRGAEALLGYPAAEVVGRSAALLLTGPPDPRRTAAVAARCRTGSAWSGLVPLRGRDGRSLDIDVRVTASFQIAGQEVFLVSGRELTPHWTMSGSVLDDFMARSPVGMAVLDPGLRYLWLNDTLERFGGVPREQRMGRRPSEVLPTALAAPIERLMRQVLSTGEAVTDYEYLGWSWADPHRRRAYASSFFPLADAQDRRIGIGYMVRDVTDRWNARRLLALVNEAGASIGSTLDVQRTAQELADFAVPRFADFVFVDLLENPFGGDRPGSATPAEGERPAMRRAGMSSVREGCPEAVVRVGDAVDFVPPPHDAHFLLAGAPVLLPSLDPD
;
A
#
# COMPACT_ATOMS: atom_id res chain seq x y z
N MET A 1 -4.70 23.00 87.86
CA MET A 1 -4.05 24.05 87.03
C MET A 1 -4.76 24.04 85.69
N ALA A 2 -5.76 24.91 85.51
CA ALA A 2 -5.66 26.18 84.77
C ALA A 2 -5.46 25.91 83.25
N SER A 3 -6.55 25.90 82.46
CA SER A 3 -7.08 27.04 81.66
C SER A 3 -6.21 27.30 80.42
N ALA A 4 -6.58 26.80 79.24
CA ALA A 4 -7.42 27.42 78.19
C ALA A 4 -6.64 28.46 77.36
N ASP A 5 -6.43 28.20 76.06
CA ASP A 5 -6.84 29.14 75.00
C ASP A 5 -6.87 28.49 73.58
N GLU A 6 -7.68 29.11 72.73
CA GLU A 6 -8.32 28.69 71.49
C GLU A 6 -7.41 28.54 70.25
N GLY A 7 -7.87 27.77 69.25
CA GLY A 7 -7.27 27.70 67.91
C GLY A 7 -8.18 26.97 66.90
N PHE A 8 -8.82 27.74 66.02
CA PHE A 8 -9.77 27.32 64.98
C PHE A 8 -9.26 26.20 64.05
N PRO A 9 -10.16 25.37 63.47
CA PRO A 9 -9.79 24.31 62.54
C PRO A 9 -9.29 24.86 61.20
N ALA A 10 -8.18 24.29 60.73
CA ALA A 10 -7.52 24.60 59.47
C ALA A 10 -8.44 24.43 58.25
N GLU A 11 -8.30 25.37 57.31
CA GLU A 11 -9.01 25.42 56.03
C GLU A 11 -8.88 24.11 55.23
N PRO A 12 -9.95 23.65 54.57
CA PRO A 12 -9.86 22.53 53.63
C PRO A 12 -9.00 22.92 52.43
N GLY A 13 -7.93 22.15 52.22
CA GLY A 13 -7.04 22.29 51.07
C GLY A 13 -7.79 22.22 49.73
N PRO A 14 -7.25 22.87 48.67
CA PRO A 14 -7.94 23.00 47.40
C PRO A 14 -8.28 21.63 46.80
N LEU A 15 -9.55 21.49 46.44
CA LEU A 15 -10.09 20.35 45.70
C LEU A 15 -9.28 20.12 44.40
N PRO A 16 -9.06 18.86 43.99
CA PRO A 16 -8.41 18.55 42.72
C PRO A 16 -9.21 19.14 41.56
N SER A 17 -8.49 19.84 40.69
CA SER A 17 -8.95 20.48 39.46
C SER A 17 -9.83 19.53 38.65
N GLY A 18 -11.14 19.75 38.70
CA GLY A 18 -12.08 19.09 37.80
C GLY A 18 -11.81 19.51 36.37
N ASP A 19 -11.81 18.53 35.47
CA ASP A 19 -11.65 18.68 34.03
C ASP A 19 -12.43 19.89 33.50
N GLY A 20 -11.71 20.79 32.82
CA GLY A 20 -12.17 22.03 32.24
C GLY A 20 -13.16 21.88 31.08
N ARG A 21 -14.34 21.30 31.34
CA ARG A 21 -15.54 21.58 30.53
C ARG A 21 -16.24 22.81 31.11
N GLY A 22 -15.61 23.97 30.92
CA GLY A 22 -16.32 25.24 31.00
C GLY A 22 -17.42 25.30 29.92
N PRO A 23 -18.47 26.14 30.12
CA PRO A 23 -19.48 26.35 29.09
C PRO A 23 -18.80 26.76 27.78
N ALA A 24 -19.08 26.00 26.72
CA ALA A 24 -18.50 26.17 25.40
C ALA A 24 -18.54 27.65 24.96
N ARG A 25 -17.41 28.15 24.44
CA ARG A 25 -17.31 29.43 23.74
C ARG A 25 -18.26 29.44 22.53
N MET A 26 -19.52 29.78 22.73
CA MET A 26 -20.50 30.03 21.66
C MET A 26 -20.29 31.39 20.97
N ALA A 27 -19.39 32.24 21.49
CA ALA A 27 -19.26 33.64 21.07
C ALA A 27 -18.39 33.86 19.80
N ASP A 28 -17.69 32.83 19.32
CA ASP A 28 -16.78 32.93 18.17
C ASP A 28 -17.26 32.17 16.91
N ASP A 29 -18.40 31.46 16.98
CA ASP A 29 -18.96 30.75 15.82
C ASP A 29 -19.60 31.75 14.83
N ALA A 30 -19.26 31.62 13.55
CA ALA A 30 -19.84 32.46 12.50
C ALA A 30 -21.31 32.10 12.26
N ALA A 31 -22.19 32.94 12.78
CA ALA A 31 -23.64 32.80 12.63
C ALA A 31 -24.33 34.08 12.16
N ALA A 32 -25.51 33.89 11.56
CA ALA A 32 -26.42 34.90 11.09
C ALA A 32 -27.85 34.53 11.47
N VAL A 33 -28.72 35.52 11.66
CA VAL A 33 -30.16 35.32 11.82
C VAL A 33 -30.85 35.89 10.60
N ILE A 34 -31.69 35.10 9.95
CA ILE A 34 -32.36 35.45 8.69
C ILE A 34 -33.87 35.38 8.89
N ALA A 35 -34.59 36.44 8.50
CA ALA A 35 -36.05 36.48 8.52
C ALA A 35 -36.65 35.61 7.39
N GLY A 36 -37.94 35.26 7.50
CA GLY A 36 -38.62 34.39 6.54
C GLY A 36 -38.71 34.92 5.10
N ASP A 37 -38.50 36.21 4.90
CA ASP A 37 -38.38 36.86 3.59
C ASP A 37 -36.95 36.81 3.01
N GLY A 38 -35.99 36.25 3.75
CA GLY A 38 -34.57 36.16 3.38
C GLY A 38 -33.72 37.36 3.81
N THR A 39 -34.26 38.29 4.60
CA THR A 39 -33.52 39.45 5.11
C THR A 39 -32.62 39.05 6.29
N VAL A 40 -31.35 39.45 6.27
CA VAL A 40 -30.43 39.25 7.41
C VAL A 40 -30.79 40.23 8.52
N ILE A 41 -31.15 39.73 9.70
CA ILE A 41 -31.51 40.53 10.88
C ILE A 41 -30.46 40.45 11.99
N GLY A 42 -29.58 39.45 11.95
CA GLY A 42 -28.50 39.28 12.91
C GLY A 42 -27.23 38.80 12.24
N TRP A 43 -26.08 39.31 12.69
CA TRP A 43 -24.76 39.00 12.15
C TRP A 43 -23.75 38.97 13.29
N THR A 44 -23.07 37.85 13.48
CA THR A 44 -22.07 37.69 14.56
C THR A 44 -20.71 38.21 14.14
N ARG A 45 -19.83 38.50 15.11
CA ARG A 45 -18.42 38.82 14.84
C ARG A 45 -17.68 37.69 14.13
N GLY A 46 -18.01 36.43 14.42
CA GLY A 46 -17.49 35.29 13.68
C GLY A 46 -17.83 35.38 12.19
N ALA A 47 -19.06 35.79 11.84
CA ALA A 47 -19.48 35.95 10.45
C ALA A 47 -18.80 37.16 9.76
N GLU A 48 -18.55 38.25 10.50
CA GLU A 48 -17.73 39.36 10.01
C GLU A 48 -16.29 38.92 9.69
N ALA A 49 -15.67 38.16 10.60
CA ALA A 49 -14.32 37.64 10.40
C ALA A 49 -14.25 36.65 9.22
N LEU A 50 -15.29 35.83 9.04
CA LEU A 50 -15.33 34.78 8.01
C LEU A 50 -15.53 35.34 6.59
N LEU A 51 -16.49 36.25 6.42
CA LEU A 51 -16.88 36.75 5.10
C LEU A 51 -16.33 38.15 4.81
N GLY A 52 -15.72 38.80 5.81
CA GLY A 52 -15.14 40.13 5.68
C GLY A 52 -16.15 41.27 5.61
N TYR A 53 -17.46 41.00 5.72
CA TYR A 53 -18.51 42.01 5.72
C TYR A 53 -18.86 42.45 7.14
N PRO A 54 -18.83 43.76 7.47
CA PRO A 54 -19.31 44.24 8.76
C PRO A 54 -20.85 44.13 8.84
N ALA A 55 -21.38 43.93 10.04
CA ALA A 55 -22.81 43.78 10.28
C ALA A 55 -23.64 44.93 9.69
N ALA A 56 -23.12 46.16 9.78
CA ALA A 56 -23.79 47.36 9.25
C ALA A 56 -24.01 47.33 7.72
N GLU A 57 -23.23 46.56 6.96
CA GLU A 57 -23.36 46.44 5.50
C GLU A 57 -24.31 45.32 5.06
N VAL A 58 -24.64 44.39 5.96
CA VAL A 58 -25.38 43.15 5.65
C VAL A 58 -26.74 43.11 6.35
N VAL A 59 -26.83 43.56 7.60
CA VAL A 59 -28.08 43.60 8.36
C VAL A 59 -29.08 44.54 7.68
N GLY A 60 -30.31 44.07 7.52
CA GLY A 60 -31.37 44.76 6.79
C GLY A 60 -31.36 44.51 5.27
N ARG A 61 -30.45 43.66 4.77
CA ARG A 61 -30.35 43.32 3.34
C ARG A 61 -30.63 41.84 3.09
N SER A 62 -30.90 41.50 1.84
CA SER A 62 -31.16 40.11 1.44
C SER A 62 -29.91 39.24 1.54
N ALA A 63 -29.99 38.09 2.19
CA ALA A 63 -28.89 37.12 2.27
C ALA A 63 -28.40 36.64 0.89
N ALA A 64 -29.22 36.78 -0.16
CA ALA A 64 -28.84 36.42 -1.53
C ALA A 64 -27.63 37.20 -2.06
N LEU A 65 -27.32 38.39 -1.52
CA LEU A 65 -26.15 39.18 -1.92
C LEU A 65 -24.81 38.50 -1.58
N LEU A 66 -24.83 37.58 -0.62
CA LEU A 66 -23.69 36.81 -0.16
C LEU A 66 -23.44 35.56 -1.01
N LEU A 67 -24.36 35.16 -1.89
CA LEU A 67 -24.19 33.97 -2.73
C LEU A 67 -23.30 34.27 -3.94
N THR A 68 -22.49 33.30 -4.37
CA THR A 68 -21.66 33.40 -5.59
C THR A 68 -22.49 33.25 -6.89
N GLY A 69 -23.79 32.94 -6.78
CA GLY A 69 -24.73 32.81 -7.90
C GLY A 69 -26.18 33.15 -7.50
N PRO A 70 -27.14 33.19 -8.45
CA PRO A 70 -28.53 33.50 -8.13
C PRO A 70 -29.12 32.45 -7.17
N PRO A 71 -29.91 32.86 -6.16
CA PRO A 71 -30.54 31.93 -5.24
C PRO A 71 -31.51 31.02 -6.00
N ASP A 72 -31.47 29.71 -5.74
CA ASP A 72 -32.48 28.76 -6.22
C ASP A 72 -33.73 28.86 -5.31
N PRO A 73 -34.86 29.44 -5.79
CA PRO A 73 -36.03 29.64 -4.95
C PRO A 73 -36.65 28.33 -4.47
N ARG A 74 -36.54 27.25 -5.26
CA ARG A 74 -37.09 25.93 -4.89
C ARG A 74 -36.30 25.33 -3.74
N ARG A 75 -34.97 25.42 -3.79
CA ARG A 75 -34.09 24.95 -2.72
C ARG A 75 -34.30 25.76 -1.44
N THR A 76 -34.37 27.08 -1.52
CA THR A 76 -34.63 27.95 -0.36
C THR A 76 -35.99 27.64 0.29
N ALA A 77 -37.05 27.49 -0.51
CA ALA A 77 -38.37 27.13 -0.01
C ALA A 77 -38.41 25.75 0.67
N ALA A 78 -37.69 24.76 0.10
CA ALA A 78 -37.59 23.42 0.67
C ALA A 78 -36.84 23.42 2.01
N VAL A 79 -35.75 24.19 2.12
CA VAL A 79 -35.00 24.35 3.38
C VAL A 79 -35.87 25.00 4.45
N ALA A 80 -36.57 26.09 4.10
CA ALA A 80 -37.47 26.77 5.03
C ALA A 80 -38.62 25.86 5.50
N ALA A 81 -39.24 25.11 4.58
CA ALA A 81 -40.30 24.17 4.91
C ALA A 81 -39.82 23.04 5.84
N ARG A 82 -38.61 22.52 5.62
CA ARG A 82 -37.99 21.50 6.48
C ARG A 82 -37.66 22.04 7.87
N CYS A 83 -37.17 23.26 7.97
CA CYS A 83 -36.86 23.88 9.26
C CYS A 83 -38.12 24.21 10.07
N ARG A 84 -39.25 24.49 9.39
CA ARG A 84 -40.58 24.64 10.01
C ARG A 84 -41.13 23.35 10.63
N THR A 85 -40.76 22.18 10.11
CA THR A 85 -41.16 20.89 10.70
C THR A 85 -40.23 20.45 11.84
N GLY A 86 -39.39 21.36 12.36
CA GLY A 86 -38.46 21.10 13.46
C GLY A 86 -37.17 20.38 13.03
N SER A 87 -36.97 20.14 11.75
CA SER A 87 -35.78 19.45 11.22
C SER A 87 -34.72 20.44 10.77
N ALA A 88 -33.53 20.40 11.38
CA ALA A 88 -32.40 21.18 10.89
C ALA A 88 -32.01 20.76 9.46
N TRP A 89 -31.46 21.72 8.71
CA TRP A 89 -30.86 21.49 7.40
C TRP A 89 -29.38 21.84 7.45
N SER A 90 -28.57 21.06 6.74
CA SER A 90 -27.15 21.37 6.53
C SER A 90 -26.77 21.13 5.08
N GLY A 91 -25.86 21.93 4.55
CA GLY A 91 -25.30 21.74 3.23
C GLY A 91 -24.27 22.79 2.84
N LEU A 92 -23.49 22.45 1.82
CA LEU A 92 -22.49 23.35 1.26
C LEU A 92 -23.16 24.47 0.45
N VAL A 93 -22.76 25.70 0.75
CA VAL A 93 -23.21 26.91 0.06
C VAL A 93 -21.98 27.75 -0.29
N PRO A 94 -21.72 28.01 -1.59
CA PRO A 94 -20.67 28.92 -2.00
C PRO A 94 -21.10 30.35 -1.68
N LEU A 95 -20.37 30.99 -0.76
CA LEU A 95 -20.55 32.39 -0.39
C LEU A 95 -19.41 33.23 -0.96
N ARG A 96 -19.73 34.48 -1.30
CA ARG A 96 -18.75 35.46 -1.74
C ARG A 96 -18.31 36.28 -0.53
N GLY A 97 -17.01 36.33 -0.28
CA GLY A 97 -16.38 37.23 0.68
C GLY A 97 -16.25 38.66 0.14
N ARG A 98 -16.06 39.63 1.03
CA ARG A 98 -15.93 41.06 0.69
C ARG A 98 -14.77 41.37 -0.26
N ASP A 99 -13.71 40.57 -0.20
CA ASP A 99 -12.54 40.69 -1.06
C ASP A 99 -12.71 40.02 -2.44
N GLY A 100 -13.89 39.50 -2.72
CA GLY A 100 -14.23 38.85 -3.99
C GLY A 100 -13.91 37.36 -4.04
N ARG A 101 -13.34 36.77 -2.98
CA ARG A 101 -13.14 35.31 -2.94
C ARG A 101 -14.47 34.57 -2.83
N SER A 102 -14.56 33.42 -3.49
CA SER A 102 -15.62 32.44 -3.21
C SER A 102 -15.14 31.51 -2.11
N LEU A 103 -15.93 31.37 -1.05
CA LEU A 103 -15.68 30.54 0.11
C LEU A 103 -16.75 29.46 0.17
N ASP A 104 -16.34 28.19 0.23
CA ASP A 104 -17.27 27.07 0.43
C ASP A 104 -17.57 26.93 1.92
N ILE A 105 -18.77 27.35 2.31
CA ILE A 105 -19.21 27.34 3.70
C ILE A 105 -20.16 26.16 3.93
N ASP A 106 -19.85 25.34 4.94
CA ASP A 106 -20.81 24.35 5.45
C ASP A 106 -21.83 25.09 6.30
N VAL A 107 -23.04 25.27 5.75
CA VAL A 107 -24.11 26.06 6.34
C VAL A 107 -25.09 25.12 7.03
N ARG A 108 -25.39 25.40 8.30
CA ARG A 108 -26.46 24.76 9.07
C ARG A 108 -27.55 25.77 9.40
N VAL A 109 -28.77 25.46 8.97
CA VAL A 109 -29.99 26.17 9.33
C VAL A 109 -30.69 25.36 10.42
N THR A 110 -30.76 25.94 11.62
CA THR A 110 -31.48 25.34 12.75
C THR A 110 -32.98 25.65 12.64
N ALA A 111 -33.82 24.88 13.32
CA ALA A 111 -35.29 24.99 13.29
C ALA A 111 -35.78 26.45 13.40
N SER A 112 -36.91 26.76 12.75
CA SER A 112 -37.45 28.12 12.78
C SER A 112 -38.05 28.47 14.14
N PHE A 113 -37.95 29.74 14.52
CA PHE A 113 -38.55 30.28 15.75
C PHE A 113 -39.12 31.67 15.48
N GLN A 114 -39.92 32.18 16.42
CA GLN A 114 -40.59 33.47 16.29
C GLN A 114 -39.86 34.52 17.15
N ILE A 115 -39.48 35.64 16.54
CA ILE A 115 -39.03 36.85 17.24
C ILE A 115 -40.00 37.97 16.89
N ALA A 116 -40.62 38.61 17.89
CA ALA A 116 -41.53 39.75 17.69
C ALA A 116 -42.64 39.53 16.63
N GLY A 117 -43.13 38.28 16.51
CA GLY A 117 -44.17 37.90 15.55
C GLY A 117 -43.67 37.66 14.12
N GLN A 118 -42.36 37.65 13.89
CA GLN A 118 -41.73 37.30 12.62
C GLN A 118 -41.02 35.95 12.70
N GLU A 119 -41.16 35.13 11.66
CA GLU A 119 -40.41 33.88 11.51
C GLU A 119 -38.95 34.17 11.20
N VAL A 120 -38.05 33.56 11.97
CA VAL A 120 -36.61 33.71 11.80
C VAL A 120 -35.90 32.35 11.84
N PHE A 121 -34.76 32.30 11.18
CA PHE A 121 -33.90 31.14 11.04
C PHE A 121 -32.51 31.48 11.57
N LEU A 122 -31.98 30.63 12.45
CA LEU A 122 -30.59 30.70 12.87
C LEU A 122 -29.73 29.92 11.88
N VAL A 123 -28.79 30.61 11.26
CA VAL A 123 -27.86 30.08 10.28
C VAL A 123 -26.45 30.14 10.86
N SER A 124 -25.80 28.99 11.00
CA SER A 124 -24.38 28.93 11.36
C SER A 124 -23.59 28.46 10.13
N GLY A 125 -22.39 29.00 9.96
CA GLY A 125 -21.49 28.67 8.88
C GLY A 125 -20.10 28.43 9.45
N ARG A 126 -19.40 27.45 8.88
CA ARG A 126 -17.97 27.29 9.09
C ARG A 126 -17.30 27.25 7.74
N GLU A 127 -16.25 28.04 7.55
CA GLU A 127 -15.41 27.92 6.37
C GLU A 127 -14.73 26.57 6.42
N LEU A 128 -14.92 25.80 5.35
CA LEU A 128 -14.03 24.69 5.08
C LEU A 128 -12.75 25.28 4.53
N THR A 129 -11.81 25.60 5.41
CA THR A 129 -10.41 25.71 4.98
C THR A 129 -10.10 24.40 4.26
N PRO A 130 -9.46 24.39 3.08
CA PRO A 130 -9.14 23.15 2.37
C PRO A 130 -8.05 22.38 3.15
N HIS A 131 -8.43 21.84 4.30
CA HIS A 131 -7.69 20.87 5.05
C HIS A 131 -8.02 19.53 4.44
N TRP A 132 -7.39 19.20 3.30
CA TRP A 132 -7.38 17.88 2.65
C TRP A 132 -8.52 16.95 3.09
N THR A 133 -9.77 17.40 2.92
CA THR A 133 -10.91 16.53 3.14
C THR A 133 -10.91 15.73 1.87
N MET A 134 -10.31 14.53 1.93
CA MET A 134 -10.27 13.57 0.85
C MET A 134 -11.67 13.45 0.25
N SER A 135 -11.96 14.24 -0.79
CA SER A 135 -13.18 14.09 -1.57
C SER A 135 -13.21 12.64 -2.00
N GLY A 136 -14.38 11.99 -1.91
CA GLY A 136 -14.52 10.59 -2.32
C GLY A 136 -13.85 10.34 -3.66
N SER A 137 -14.00 11.25 -4.62
CA SER A 137 -13.36 11.18 -5.95
C SER A 137 -11.83 11.20 -5.97
N VAL A 138 -11.15 11.98 -5.12
CA VAL A 138 -9.67 12.05 -5.08
C VAL A 138 -9.11 10.80 -4.40
N LEU A 139 -9.78 10.36 -3.33
CA LEU A 139 -9.41 9.14 -2.63
C LEU A 139 -9.69 7.91 -3.49
N ASP A 140 -10.80 7.88 -4.21
CA ASP A 140 -11.15 6.83 -5.15
C ASP A 140 -10.11 6.74 -6.28
N ASP A 141 -9.73 7.87 -6.89
CA ASP A 141 -8.72 7.90 -7.96
C ASP A 141 -7.32 7.53 -7.44
N PHE A 142 -6.93 7.99 -6.24
CA PHE A 142 -5.69 7.59 -5.57
C PHE A 142 -5.67 6.08 -5.31
N MET A 143 -6.75 5.54 -4.75
CA MET A 143 -6.85 4.11 -4.42
C MET A 143 -6.90 3.23 -5.67
N ALA A 144 -7.55 3.69 -6.75
CA ALA A 144 -7.62 2.98 -8.03
C ALA A 144 -6.27 2.95 -8.78
N ARG A 145 -5.52 4.05 -8.77
CA ARG A 145 -4.22 4.17 -9.46
C ARG A 145 -3.03 3.68 -8.64
N SER A 146 -3.20 3.43 -7.34
CA SER A 146 -2.13 2.99 -6.46
C SER A 146 -1.53 1.65 -6.93
N PRO A 147 -0.19 1.54 -7.08
CA PRO A 147 0.47 0.27 -7.38
C PRO A 147 0.48 -0.70 -6.18
N VAL A 148 -0.10 -0.29 -5.05
CA VAL A 148 -0.23 -1.08 -3.83
C VAL A 148 -1.65 -1.63 -3.75
N GLY A 149 -1.78 -2.94 -3.62
CA GLY A 149 -3.06 -3.58 -3.34
C GLY A 149 -3.46 -3.31 -1.90
N MET A 150 -4.69 -2.85 -1.65
CA MET A 150 -5.18 -2.52 -0.32
C MET A 150 -6.53 -3.16 -0.07
N ALA A 151 -6.79 -3.58 1.17
CA ALA A 151 -8.09 -4.05 1.61
C ALA A 151 -8.35 -3.75 3.08
N VAL A 152 -9.64 -3.70 3.40
CA VAL A 152 -10.16 -3.62 4.76
C VAL A 152 -11.03 -4.85 5.00
N LEU A 153 -10.84 -5.49 6.14
CA LEU A 153 -11.64 -6.62 6.59
C LEU A 153 -12.24 -6.35 7.96
N ASP A 154 -13.39 -6.96 8.21
CA ASP A 154 -14.02 -6.96 9.53
C ASP A 154 -13.20 -7.81 10.55
N PRO A 155 -13.56 -7.80 11.85
CA PRO A 155 -12.88 -8.62 12.87
C PRO A 155 -13.00 -10.13 12.61
N GLY A 156 -13.96 -10.55 11.79
CA GLY A 156 -14.15 -11.93 11.35
C GLY A 156 -13.33 -12.29 10.10
N LEU A 157 -12.44 -11.40 9.65
CA LEU A 157 -11.62 -11.49 8.44
C LEU A 157 -12.43 -11.55 7.13
N ARG A 158 -13.59 -10.90 7.08
CA ARG A 158 -14.40 -10.79 5.84
C ARG A 158 -14.11 -9.47 5.13
N TYR A 159 -13.92 -9.52 3.81
CA TYR A 159 -13.65 -8.32 3.02
C TYR A 159 -14.80 -7.31 3.10
N LEU A 160 -14.49 -6.11 3.59
CA LEU A 160 -15.37 -4.94 3.60
C LEU A 160 -15.07 -3.97 2.45
N TRP A 161 -13.81 -3.95 1.99
CA TRP A 161 -13.37 -3.12 0.88
C TRP A 161 -12.04 -3.63 0.31
N LEU A 162 -11.80 -3.41 -0.98
CA LEU A 162 -10.51 -3.60 -1.65
C LEU A 162 -10.39 -2.69 -2.87
N ASN A 163 -9.15 -2.35 -3.26
CA ASN A 163 -8.90 -1.63 -4.53
C ASN A 163 -8.62 -2.55 -5.71
N ASP A 164 -8.70 -1.99 -6.91
CA ASP A 164 -8.49 -2.70 -8.19
C ASP A 164 -7.11 -3.39 -8.27
N THR A 165 -6.08 -2.82 -7.64
CA THR A 165 -4.74 -3.43 -7.62
C THR A 165 -4.73 -4.76 -6.86
N LEU A 166 -5.43 -4.84 -5.73
CA LEU A 166 -5.51 -6.09 -4.97
C LEU A 166 -6.39 -7.13 -5.67
N GLU A 167 -7.42 -6.69 -6.40
CA GLU A 167 -8.20 -7.55 -7.27
C GLU A 167 -7.27 -8.23 -8.30
N ARG A 168 -6.48 -7.42 -9.04
CA ARG A 168 -5.50 -7.90 -10.02
C ARG A 168 -4.48 -8.86 -9.44
N PHE A 169 -3.94 -8.59 -8.24
CA PHE A 169 -2.93 -9.48 -7.63
C PHE A 169 -3.49 -10.85 -7.25
N GLY A 170 -4.73 -10.92 -6.77
CA GLY A 170 -5.32 -12.19 -6.38
C GLY A 170 -6.03 -12.93 -7.53
N GLY A 171 -6.37 -12.26 -8.62
CA GLY A 171 -7.04 -12.83 -9.79
C GLY A 171 -8.49 -13.26 -9.56
N VAL A 172 -9.16 -12.65 -8.58
CA VAL A 172 -10.54 -12.96 -8.20
C VAL A 172 -11.31 -11.66 -8.14
N PRO A 173 -12.43 -11.52 -8.88
CA PRO A 173 -13.21 -10.29 -8.94
C PRO A 173 -13.67 -9.80 -7.58
N ARG A 174 -13.75 -8.48 -7.39
CA ARG A 174 -14.17 -7.86 -6.13
C ARG A 174 -15.49 -8.43 -5.63
N GLU A 175 -16.48 -8.60 -6.51
CA GLU A 175 -17.83 -9.06 -6.19
C GLU A 175 -17.82 -10.48 -5.57
N GLN A 176 -16.82 -11.28 -5.92
CA GLN A 176 -16.65 -12.64 -5.38
C GLN A 176 -15.87 -12.65 -4.06
N ARG A 177 -15.20 -11.55 -3.70
CA ARG A 177 -14.45 -11.41 -2.45
C ARG A 177 -15.26 -10.77 -1.33
N MET A 178 -16.13 -9.81 -1.65
CA MET A 178 -16.88 -9.06 -0.64
C MET A 178 -17.63 -9.98 0.33
N GLY A 179 -17.49 -9.76 1.63
CA GLY A 179 -18.12 -10.55 2.69
C GLY A 179 -17.50 -11.95 2.91
N ARG A 180 -16.49 -12.34 2.14
CA ARG A 180 -15.81 -13.64 2.28
C ARG A 180 -14.44 -13.49 2.93
N ARG A 181 -13.91 -14.59 3.46
CA ARG A 181 -12.57 -14.69 4.03
C ARG A 181 -11.52 -14.97 2.97
N PRO A 182 -10.24 -14.57 3.19
CA PRO A 182 -9.15 -14.97 2.32
C PRO A 182 -9.12 -16.48 2.04
N SER A 183 -9.35 -17.33 3.04
CA SER A 183 -9.38 -18.79 2.88
C SER A 183 -10.53 -19.33 2.02
N GLU A 184 -11.58 -18.54 1.81
CA GLU A 184 -12.75 -18.92 1.00
C GLU A 184 -12.57 -18.57 -0.49
N VAL A 185 -11.58 -17.73 -0.83
CA VAL A 185 -11.41 -17.17 -2.19
C VAL A 185 -9.99 -17.29 -2.75
N LEU A 186 -8.96 -17.38 -1.91
CA LEU A 186 -7.56 -17.54 -2.31
C LEU A 186 -7.10 -19.00 -2.09
N PRO A 187 -6.03 -19.46 -2.77
CA PRO A 187 -5.45 -20.77 -2.51
C PRO A 187 -5.08 -20.95 -1.04
N THR A 188 -5.42 -22.10 -0.44
CA THR A 188 -5.21 -22.36 1.00
C THR A 188 -3.77 -22.14 1.45
N ALA A 189 -2.80 -22.52 0.61
CA ALA A 189 -1.37 -22.35 0.87
C ALA A 189 -0.99 -20.86 1.02
N LEU A 190 -1.67 -19.96 0.31
CA LEU A 190 -1.50 -18.51 0.40
C LEU A 190 -2.29 -17.91 1.58
N ALA A 191 -3.55 -18.32 1.73
CA ALA A 191 -4.47 -17.71 2.69
C ALA A 191 -4.15 -18.05 4.15
N ALA A 192 -3.82 -19.32 4.45
CA ALA A 192 -3.71 -19.77 5.83
C ALA A 192 -2.61 -19.06 6.65
N PRO A 193 -1.39 -18.83 6.13
CA PRO A 193 -0.37 -18.05 6.84
C PRO A 193 -0.80 -16.59 7.06
N ILE A 194 -1.39 -15.97 6.04
CA ILE A 194 -1.84 -14.58 6.09
C ILE A 194 -2.93 -14.41 7.15
N GLU A 195 -3.95 -15.28 7.17
CA GLU A 195 -5.01 -15.19 8.18
C GLU A 195 -4.51 -15.42 9.60
N ARG A 196 -3.49 -16.27 9.80
CA ARG A 196 -2.87 -16.41 11.13
C ARG A 196 -2.23 -15.11 11.58
N LEU A 197 -1.50 -14.43 10.71
CA LEU A 197 -0.91 -13.12 11.00
C LEU A 197 -2.00 -12.08 11.27
N MET A 198 -3.07 -12.04 10.48
CA MET A 198 -4.19 -11.12 10.71
C MET A 198 -4.85 -11.34 12.08
N ARG A 199 -5.06 -12.60 12.51
CA ARG A 199 -5.56 -12.91 13.87
C ARG A 199 -4.58 -12.49 14.97
N GLN A 200 -3.29 -12.62 14.73
CA GLN A 200 -2.26 -12.14 15.65
C GLN A 200 -2.32 -10.62 15.80
N VAL A 201 -2.41 -9.87 14.70
CA VAL A 201 -2.56 -8.40 14.73
C VAL A 201 -3.86 -7.98 15.43
N LEU A 202 -4.97 -8.68 15.17
CA LEU A 202 -6.26 -8.41 15.83
C LEU A 202 -6.27 -8.71 17.33
N SER A 203 -5.44 -9.65 17.80
CA SER A 203 -5.35 -9.98 19.24
C SER A 203 -4.36 -9.06 19.96
N THR A 204 -3.15 -8.93 19.43
CA THR A 204 -2.04 -8.15 20.01
C THR A 204 -2.24 -6.65 19.87
N GLY A 205 -2.76 -6.19 18.73
CA GLY A 205 -2.85 -4.77 18.37
C GLY A 205 -1.59 -4.23 17.74
N GLU A 206 -0.54 -5.05 17.64
CA GLU A 206 0.72 -4.68 17.00
C GLU A 206 0.62 -4.90 15.50
N ALA A 207 1.02 -3.90 14.73
CA ALA A 207 1.08 -4.01 13.28
C ALA A 207 2.24 -4.92 12.85
N VAL A 208 2.01 -5.72 11.81
CA VAL A 208 3.04 -6.50 11.13
C VAL A 208 3.35 -5.80 9.81
N THR A 209 4.58 -5.35 9.62
CA THR A 209 5.01 -4.62 8.42
C THR A 209 5.95 -5.43 7.56
N ASP A 210 5.88 -5.26 6.24
CA ASP A 210 6.81 -5.83 5.25
C ASP A 210 7.03 -7.35 5.40
N TYR A 211 5.97 -8.09 5.68
CA TYR A 211 6.01 -9.55 5.65
C TYR A 211 6.15 -10.03 4.19
N GLU A 212 7.37 -10.43 3.83
CA GLU A 212 7.71 -10.94 2.49
C GLU A 212 7.39 -12.45 2.38
N TYR A 213 6.65 -12.86 1.35
CA TYR A 213 6.35 -14.26 1.08
C TYR A 213 6.27 -14.56 -0.42
N LEU A 214 6.50 -15.84 -0.76
CA LEU A 214 6.31 -16.36 -2.11
C LEU A 214 4.95 -17.02 -2.22
N GLY A 215 4.16 -16.61 -3.21
CA GLY A 215 2.79 -17.09 -3.39
C GLY A 215 2.45 -17.36 -4.85
N TRP A 216 1.46 -18.23 -5.02
CA TRP A 216 0.71 -18.38 -6.26
C TRP A 216 -0.60 -17.61 -6.13
N SER A 217 -1.05 -16.97 -7.20
CA SER A 217 -2.36 -16.33 -7.26
C SER A 217 -3.15 -16.88 -8.45
N TRP A 218 -4.46 -16.67 -8.45
CA TRP A 218 -5.29 -17.04 -9.61
C TRP A 218 -4.98 -16.19 -10.84
N ALA A 219 -4.35 -15.03 -10.68
CA ALA A 219 -3.94 -14.18 -11.79
C ALA A 219 -2.73 -14.74 -12.56
N ASP A 220 -1.90 -15.56 -11.91
CA ASP A 220 -0.71 -16.15 -12.51
C ASP A 220 -0.44 -17.53 -11.86
N PRO A 221 -1.23 -18.56 -12.18
CA PRO A 221 -1.15 -19.86 -11.53
C PRO A 221 0.09 -20.67 -11.96
N HIS A 222 0.85 -20.20 -12.95
CA HIS A 222 2.05 -20.86 -13.48
C HIS A 222 3.36 -20.16 -13.08
N ARG A 223 3.28 -19.00 -12.42
CA ARG A 223 4.47 -18.30 -11.92
C ARG A 223 4.33 -17.94 -10.44
N ARG A 224 5.34 -18.32 -9.64
CA ARG A 224 5.48 -17.80 -8.27
C ARG A 224 5.91 -16.34 -8.32
N ARG A 225 5.24 -15.52 -7.53
CA ARG A 225 5.58 -14.11 -7.30
C ARG A 225 5.95 -13.88 -5.85
N ALA A 226 6.75 -12.84 -5.61
CA ALA A 226 7.08 -12.40 -4.27
C ALA A 226 6.23 -11.19 -3.91
N TYR A 227 5.60 -11.25 -2.75
CA TYR A 227 4.76 -10.17 -2.23
C TYR A 227 5.28 -9.70 -0.88
N ALA A 228 5.25 -8.39 -0.65
CA ALA A 228 5.45 -7.79 0.66
C ALA A 228 4.11 -7.28 1.17
N SER A 229 3.64 -7.78 2.31
CA SER A 229 2.37 -7.39 2.90
C SER A 229 2.53 -6.78 4.29
N SER A 230 1.73 -5.75 4.57
CA SER A 230 1.64 -5.15 5.90
C SER A 230 0.20 -5.18 6.39
N PHE A 231 0.02 -5.48 7.67
CA PHE A 231 -1.25 -5.69 8.35
C PHE A 231 -1.30 -4.80 9.60
N PHE A 232 -2.36 -4.03 9.77
CA PHE A 232 -2.51 -3.10 10.89
C PHE A 232 -3.96 -3.08 11.38
N PRO A 233 -4.18 -2.99 12.70
CA PRO A 233 -5.53 -2.94 13.24
C PRO A 233 -6.18 -1.60 12.87
N LEU A 234 -7.49 -1.63 12.65
CA LEU A 234 -8.31 -0.43 12.50
C LEU A 234 -9.13 -0.25 13.76
N ALA A 235 -9.14 0.96 14.30
CA ALA A 235 -9.91 1.34 15.47
C ALA A 235 -10.90 2.48 15.14
N ASP A 236 -12.00 2.54 15.87
CA ASP A 236 -12.93 3.67 15.83
C ASP A 236 -12.41 4.87 16.66
N ALA A 237 -13.17 5.96 16.67
CA ALA A 237 -12.85 7.16 17.46
C ALA A 237 -12.86 6.93 18.99
N GLN A 238 -13.30 5.76 19.44
CA GLN A 238 -13.29 5.32 20.84
C GLN A 238 -12.21 4.25 21.11
N ASP A 239 -11.25 4.10 20.18
CA ASP A 239 -10.15 3.13 20.25
C ASP A 239 -10.60 1.66 20.28
N ARG A 240 -11.83 1.38 19.84
CA ARG A 240 -12.32 0.00 19.71
C ARG A 240 -11.93 -0.55 18.36
N ARG A 241 -11.35 -1.74 18.34
CA ARG A 241 -10.96 -2.43 17.11
C ARG A 241 -12.19 -2.78 16.27
N ILE A 242 -12.27 -2.20 15.08
CA ILE A 242 -13.36 -2.39 14.11
C ILE A 242 -12.96 -3.29 12.93
N GLY A 243 -11.68 -3.65 12.81
CA GLY A 243 -11.22 -4.54 11.74
C GLY A 243 -9.72 -4.52 11.56
N ILE A 244 -9.30 -4.93 10.36
CA ILE A 244 -7.89 -4.95 9.96
C ILE A 244 -7.75 -4.33 8.56
N GLY A 245 -6.78 -3.44 8.42
CA GLY A 245 -6.31 -2.93 7.14
C GLY A 245 -5.09 -3.73 6.72
N TYR A 246 -4.98 -4.03 5.43
CA TYR A 246 -3.75 -4.56 4.90
C TYR A 246 -3.41 -3.99 3.53
N MET A 247 -2.11 -3.97 3.26
CA MET A 247 -1.55 -3.56 1.98
C MET A 247 -0.58 -4.61 1.45
N VAL A 248 -0.54 -4.78 0.13
CA VAL A 248 0.25 -5.77 -0.59
C VAL A 248 0.99 -5.10 -1.73
N ARG A 249 2.27 -5.42 -1.88
CA ARG A 249 3.10 -4.97 -3.01
C ARG A 249 3.70 -6.18 -3.71
N ASP A 250 3.70 -6.15 -5.03
CA ASP A 250 4.54 -7.06 -5.82
C ASP A 250 6.00 -6.59 -5.68
N VAL A 251 6.85 -7.46 -5.13
CA VAL A 251 8.29 -7.22 -4.94
C VAL A 251 9.11 -8.25 -5.69
N THR A 252 8.53 -8.91 -6.69
CA THR A 252 9.16 -10.00 -7.46
C THR A 252 10.50 -9.57 -8.05
N ASP A 253 10.58 -8.39 -8.67
CA ASP A 253 11.83 -7.91 -9.26
C ASP A 253 12.91 -7.66 -8.20
N ARG A 254 12.54 -7.01 -7.09
CA ARG A 254 13.45 -6.76 -5.95
C ARG A 254 13.93 -8.08 -5.33
N TRP A 255 13.02 -9.03 -5.17
CA TRP A 255 13.30 -10.35 -4.62
C TRP A 255 14.27 -11.13 -5.52
N ASN A 256 14.01 -11.15 -6.83
CA ASN A 256 14.87 -11.81 -7.81
C ASN A 256 16.25 -11.16 -7.89
N ALA A 257 16.34 -9.83 -7.87
CA ALA A 257 17.61 -9.12 -7.85
C ALA A 257 18.43 -9.44 -6.59
N ARG A 258 17.80 -9.42 -5.41
CA ARG A 258 18.45 -9.82 -4.15
C ARG A 258 18.94 -11.26 -4.19
N ARG A 259 18.11 -12.17 -4.72
CA ARG A 259 18.45 -13.59 -4.85
C ARG A 259 19.61 -13.80 -5.82
N LEU A 260 19.60 -13.11 -6.96
CA LEU A 260 20.70 -13.17 -7.94
C LEU A 260 22.01 -12.66 -7.33
N LEU A 261 21.98 -11.51 -6.64
CA LEU A 261 23.16 -10.97 -5.97
C LEU A 261 23.70 -11.92 -4.89
N ALA A 262 22.83 -12.52 -4.08
CA ALA A 262 23.23 -13.51 -3.09
C ALA A 262 23.90 -14.73 -3.75
N LEU A 263 23.33 -15.22 -4.85
CA LEU A 263 23.90 -16.34 -5.62
C LEU A 263 25.26 -15.99 -6.24
N VAL A 264 25.40 -14.79 -6.81
CA VAL A 264 26.68 -14.35 -7.40
C VAL A 264 27.75 -14.19 -6.31
N ASN A 265 27.38 -13.69 -5.13
CA ASN A 265 28.32 -13.56 -4.02
C ASN A 265 28.74 -14.93 -3.47
N GLU A 266 27.80 -15.86 -3.30
CA GLU A 266 28.09 -17.25 -2.91
C GLU A 266 29.00 -17.93 -3.94
N ALA A 267 28.68 -17.80 -5.23
CA ALA A 267 29.49 -18.32 -6.33
C ALA A 267 30.91 -17.75 -6.32
N GLY A 268 31.06 -16.43 -6.15
CA GLY A 268 32.37 -15.77 -6.09
C GLY A 268 33.21 -16.18 -4.87
N ALA A 269 32.58 -16.60 -3.78
CA ALA A 269 33.28 -17.11 -2.61
C ALA A 269 33.64 -18.60 -2.73
N SER A 270 32.87 -19.39 -3.48
CA SER A 270 33.05 -20.85 -3.57
C SER A 270 33.76 -21.34 -4.84
N ILE A 271 33.77 -20.55 -5.92
CA ILE A 271 34.33 -20.92 -7.22
C ILE A 271 35.60 -20.12 -7.47
N GLY A 272 36.67 -20.79 -7.88
CA GLY A 272 37.93 -20.12 -8.21
C GLY A 272 38.71 -19.70 -6.97
N SER A 273 38.51 -20.44 -5.87
CA SER A 273 39.25 -20.25 -4.62
C SER A 273 40.75 -20.57 -4.74
N THR A 274 41.14 -21.20 -5.85
CA THR A 274 42.51 -21.62 -6.17
C THR A 274 42.86 -21.25 -7.62
N LEU A 275 44.15 -21.25 -7.97
CA LEU A 275 44.62 -21.09 -9.36
C LEU A 275 44.51 -22.38 -10.19
N ASP A 276 43.95 -23.46 -9.62
CA ASP A 276 43.78 -24.73 -10.31
C ASP A 276 42.49 -24.68 -11.17
N VAL A 277 42.67 -24.72 -12.49
CA VAL A 277 41.59 -24.63 -13.47
C VAL A 277 40.67 -25.85 -13.41
N GLN A 278 41.21 -27.04 -13.16
CA GLN A 278 40.39 -28.26 -13.04
C GLN A 278 39.54 -28.20 -11.77
N ARG A 279 40.15 -27.78 -10.66
CA ARG A 279 39.41 -27.58 -9.41
C ARG A 279 38.31 -26.53 -9.56
N THR A 280 38.61 -25.42 -10.22
CA THR A 280 37.62 -24.36 -10.48
C THR A 280 36.46 -24.86 -11.34
N ALA A 281 36.74 -25.70 -12.35
CA ALA A 281 35.71 -26.31 -13.19
C ALA A 281 34.80 -27.27 -12.40
N GLN A 282 35.37 -28.05 -11.48
CA GLN A 282 34.59 -28.91 -10.59
C GLN A 282 33.76 -28.09 -9.58
N GLU A 283 34.35 -27.06 -8.96
CA GLU A 283 33.63 -26.14 -8.05
C GLU A 283 32.43 -25.48 -8.75
N LEU A 284 32.57 -25.11 -10.03
CA LEU A 284 31.47 -24.59 -10.84
C LEU A 284 30.36 -25.63 -11.06
N ALA A 285 30.72 -26.88 -11.40
CA ALA A 285 29.75 -27.95 -11.61
C ALA A 285 28.96 -28.26 -10.32
N ASP A 286 29.66 -28.34 -9.18
CA ASP A 286 29.05 -28.62 -7.87
C ASP A 286 28.22 -27.44 -7.35
N PHE A 287 28.57 -26.21 -7.69
CA PHE A 287 27.72 -25.05 -7.39
C PHE A 287 26.43 -25.09 -8.23
N ALA A 288 26.54 -25.48 -9.50
CA ALA A 288 25.44 -25.42 -10.45
C ALA A 288 24.35 -26.47 -10.17
N VAL A 289 24.71 -27.64 -9.63
CA VAL A 289 23.78 -28.71 -9.27
C VAL A 289 23.49 -28.68 -7.76
N PRO A 290 22.22 -28.78 -7.31
CA PRO A 290 20.98 -28.95 -8.08
C PRO A 290 20.32 -27.62 -8.49
N ARG A 291 21.02 -26.48 -8.36
CA ARG A 291 20.40 -25.14 -8.41
C ARG A 291 19.85 -24.76 -9.79
N PHE A 292 20.56 -25.14 -10.86
CA PHE A 292 20.25 -24.73 -12.23
C PHE A 292 19.97 -25.91 -13.17
N ALA A 293 20.50 -27.09 -12.86
CA ALA A 293 20.33 -28.28 -13.67
C ALA A 293 20.43 -29.55 -12.83
N ASP A 294 19.91 -30.64 -13.39
CA ASP A 294 20.02 -31.98 -12.83
C ASP A 294 21.40 -32.62 -13.11
N PHE A 295 22.08 -32.18 -14.18
CA PHE A 295 23.42 -32.61 -14.56
C PHE A 295 24.18 -31.46 -15.23
N VAL A 296 25.43 -31.27 -14.85
CA VAL A 296 26.35 -30.27 -15.43
C VAL A 296 27.70 -30.93 -15.68
N PHE A 297 28.34 -30.58 -16.79
CA PHE A 297 29.75 -30.89 -17.05
C PHE A 297 30.47 -29.66 -17.61
N VAL A 298 31.78 -29.63 -17.41
CA VAL A 298 32.66 -28.57 -17.88
C VAL A 298 33.81 -29.23 -18.62
N ASP A 299 33.89 -29.00 -19.92
CA ASP A 299 34.95 -29.50 -20.79
C ASP A 299 35.86 -28.31 -21.16
N LEU A 300 37.17 -28.47 -20.95
CA LEU A 300 38.17 -27.45 -21.24
C LEU A 300 38.90 -27.81 -22.54
N LEU A 301 39.11 -26.82 -23.40
CA LEU A 301 39.97 -26.96 -24.57
C LEU A 301 41.41 -27.27 -24.12
N GLU A 302 41.99 -28.34 -24.65
CA GLU A 302 43.40 -28.62 -24.46
C GLU A 302 44.22 -27.63 -25.29
N ASN A 303 45.18 -26.96 -24.64
CA ASN A 303 46.10 -26.08 -25.34
C ASN A 303 47.17 -26.93 -26.05
N PRO A 304 47.27 -26.91 -27.40
CA PRO A 304 48.27 -27.71 -28.12
C PRO A 304 49.74 -27.30 -27.81
N PHE A 305 49.97 -26.17 -27.13
CA PHE A 305 51.30 -25.65 -26.81
C PHE A 305 51.69 -25.68 -25.31
N GLY A 306 50.94 -26.39 -24.45
CA GLY A 306 51.40 -26.74 -23.10
C GLY A 306 51.62 -25.57 -22.12
N GLY A 307 50.89 -24.46 -22.27
CA GLY A 307 50.92 -23.36 -21.31
C GLY A 307 49.56 -23.13 -20.62
N ASP A 308 49.58 -22.69 -19.35
CA ASP A 308 48.43 -22.36 -18.49
C ASP A 308 47.54 -21.18 -18.98
N ARG A 309 47.71 -20.74 -20.23
CA ARG A 309 46.84 -19.75 -20.87
C ARG A 309 45.97 -20.45 -21.91
N PRO A 310 44.64 -20.19 -21.95
CA PRO A 310 43.81 -20.66 -23.04
C PRO A 310 44.36 -20.09 -24.36
N GLY A 311 44.94 -20.96 -25.17
CA GLY A 311 45.52 -20.61 -26.47
C GLY A 311 44.41 -20.30 -27.47
N SER A 312 44.50 -19.15 -28.13
CA SER A 312 43.61 -18.71 -29.21
C SER A 312 43.88 -19.47 -30.52
N ALA A 313 44.05 -20.79 -30.46
CA ALA A 313 44.20 -21.62 -31.65
C ALA A 313 42.80 -21.94 -32.17
N THR A 314 42.38 -21.25 -33.23
CA THR A 314 41.22 -21.68 -34.02
C THR A 314 41.57 -23.01 -34.69
N PRO A 315 40.86 -24.11 -34.39
CA PRO A 315 41.04 -25.36 -35.13
C PRO A 315 40.78 -25.13 -36.62
N ALA A 316 41.48 -25.86 -37.49
CA ALA A 316 41.26 -25.77 -38.93
C ALA A 316 39.82 -26.20 -39.28
N GLU A 317 39.28 -25.71 -40.41
CA GLU A 317 37.95 -26.13 -40.89
C GLU A 317 37.87 -27.67 -40.97
N GLY A 318 37.03 -28.27 -40.12
CA GLY A 318 36.83 -29.73 -40.05
C GLY A 318 37.61 -30.48 -38.95
N GLU A 319 38.50 -29.83 -38.20
CA GLU A 319 39.16 -30.44 -37.04
C GLU A 319 38.30 -30.34 -35.77
N ARG A 320 38.20 -31.46 -35.05
CA ARG A 320 37.52 -31.49 -33.74
C ARG A 320 38.45 -30.90 -32.68
N PRO A 321 37.99 -29.95 -31.86
CA PRO A 321 38.80 -29.43 -30.77
C PRO A 321 39.11 -30.53 -29.76
N ALA A 322 40.39 -30.69 -29.41
CA ALA A 322 40.78 -31.55 -28.31
C ALA A 322 40.31 -30.93 -26.99
N MET A 323 39.49 -31.67 -26.24
CA MET A 323 38.96 -31.21 -24.96
C MET A 323 39.20 -32.26 -23.88
N ARG A 324 39.21 -31.82 -22.62
CA ARG A 324 39.27 -32.70 -21.46
C ARG A 324 38.18 -32.33 -20.47
N ARG A 325 37.51 -33.33 -19.92
CA ARG A 325 36.50 -33.09 -18.89
C ARG A 325 37.17 -32.63 -17.61
N ALA A 326 36.88 -31.42 -17.19
CA ALA A 326 37.49 -30.79 -16.03
C ALA A 326 36.59 -30.80 -14.79
N GLY A 327 35.27 -30.87 -14.98
CA GLY A 327 34.33 -31.00 -13.87
C GLY A 327 33.00 -31.59 -14.30
N MET A 328 32.30 -32.25 -13.38
CA MET A 328 30.92 -32.68 -13.57
C MET A 328 30.18 -32.87 -12.24
N SER A 329 28.86 -32.69 -12.25
CA SER A 329 28.02 -32.92 -11.09
C SER A 329 26.63 -33.37 -11.52
N SER A 330 26.00 -34.28 -10.78
CA SER A 330 24.66 -34.82 -11.06
C SER A 330 23.86 -34.91 -9.77
N VAL A 331 22.54 -34.70 -9.86
CA VAL A 331 21.62 -35.02 -8.76
C VAL A 331 21.51 -36.53 -8.54
N ARG A 332 21.93 -37.34 -9.51
CA ARG A 332 21.95 -38.81 -9.42
C ARG A 332 23.33 -39.30 -9.03
N GLU A 333 23.36 -40.16 -8.00
CA GLU A 333 24.59 -40.74 -7.48
C GLU A 333 25.35 -41.52 -8.59
N GLY A 334 26.66 -41.33 -8.66
CA GLY A 334 27.55 -41.99 -9.63
C GLY A 334 27.58 -41.36 -11.03
N CYS A 335 26.81 -40.29 -11.27
CA CYS A 335 26.68 -39.59 -12.57
C CYS A 335 26.40 -40.56 -13.73
N PRO A 336 25.27 -41.29 -13.73
CA PRO A 336 24.94 -42.24 -14.79
C PRO A 336 24.79 -41.61 -16.16
N GLU A 337 24.53 -40.29 -16.24
CA GLU A 337 24.45 -39.52 -17.49
C GLU A 337 25.83 -39.30 -18.13
N ALA A 338 26.92 -39.47 -17.39
CA ALA A 338 28.25 -39.13 -17.85
C ALA A 338 28.79 -40.17 -18.84
N VAL A 339 28.88 -39.78 -20.11
CA VAL A 339 29.55 -40.56 -21.18
C VAL A 339 31.08 -40.52 -21.02
N VAL A 340 31.61 -39.45 -20.42
CA VAL A 340 33.05 -39.21 -20.20
C VAL A 340 33.28 -38.85 -18.73
N ARG A 341 34.34 -39.37 -18.09
CA ARG A 341 34.68 -39.08 -16.69
C ARG A 341 35.59 -37.85 -16.58
N VAL A 342 35.61 -37.23 -15.41
CA VAL A 342 36.54 -36.14 -15.11
C VAL A 342 37.98 -36.64 -15.30
N GLY A 343 38.76 -35.86 -16.03
CA GLY A 343 40.13 -36.19 -16.43
C GLY A 343 40.23 -36.88 -17.78
N ASP A 344 39.16 -37.40 -18.37
CA ASP A 344 39.22 -38.09 -19.67
C ASP A 344 39.13 -37.12 -20.85
N ALA A 345 39.70 -37.53 -21.99
CA ALA A 345 39.61 -36.79 -23.24
C ALA A 345 38.18 -36.84 -23.81
N VAL A 346 37.73 -35.72 -24.35
CA VAL A 346 36.43 -35.54 -25.00
C VAL A 346 36.68 -35.31 -26.48
N ASP A 347 36.24 -36.25 -27.31
CA ASP A 347 36.47 -36.29 -28.77
C ASP A 347 35.20 -36.01 -29.60
N PHE A 348 34.16 -35.50 -28.94
CA PHE A 348 32.90 -35.11 -29.56
C PHE A 348 32.51 -33.67 -29.17
N VAL A 349 31.79 -33.01 -30.07
CA VAL A 349 31.15 -31.71 -29.80
C VAL A 349 29.69 -32.01 -29.47
N PRO A 350 29.13 -31.51 -28.35
CA PRO A 350 27.69 -31.66 -28.09
C PRO A 350 26.85 -31.09 -29.24
N PRO A 351 25.62 -31.56 -29.47
CA PRO A 351 24.69 -30.92 -30.39
C PRO A 351 24.68 -29.39 -30.15
N PRO A 352 24.68 -28.53 -31.19
CA PRO A 352 24.49 -28.84 -32.63
C PRO A 352 25.75 -29.33 -33.39
N HIS A 353 26.74 -29.91 -32.71
CA HIS A 353 27.99 -30.45 -33.29
C HIS A 353 28.86 -29.42 -34.02
N ASP A 354 28.58 -28.14 -33.82
CA ASP A 354 29.29 -27.04 -34.44
C ASP A 354 30.28 -26.42 -33.44
N ALA A 355 31.57 -26.58 -33.74
CA ALA A 355 32.67 -26.05 -32.95
C ALA A 355 32.70 -24.51 -32.94
N HIS A 356 32.01 -23.83 -33.86
CA HIS A 356 31.91 -22.37 -33.87
C HIS A 356 31.26 -21.85 -32.59
N PHE A 357 30.29 -22.53 -32.01
CA PHE A 357 29.67 -22.12 -30.74
C PHE A 357 30.65 -22.18 -29.57
N LEU A 358 31.57 -23.15 -29.59
CA LEU A 358 32.64 -23.25 -28.58
C LEU A 358 33.63 -22.08 -28.72
N LEU A 359 33.96 -21.68 -29.94
CA LEU A 359 34.94 -20.62 -30.22
C LEU A 359 34.36 -19.20 -30.06
N ALA A 360 33.11 -18.99 -30.45
CA ALA A 360 32.43 -17.71 -30.35
C ALA A 360 32.01 -17.36 -28.91
N GLY A 361 31.99 -18.36 -28.00
CA GLY A 361 31.55 -18.19 -26.63
C GLY A 361 30.06 -17.85 -26.50
N ALA A 362 29.27 -18.08 -27.55
CA ALA A 362 27.85 -17.79 -27.57
C ALA A 362 27.06 -18.92 -26.88
N PRO A 363 26.22 -18.61 -25.87
CA PRO A 363 25.39 -19.63 -25.24
C PRO A 363 24.32 -20.14 -26.21
N VAL A 364 24.13 -21.46 -26.24
CA VAL A 364 23.10 -22.13 -27.05
C VAL A 364 22.13 -22.84 -26.12
N LEU A 365 20.83 -22.61 -26.30
CA LEU A 365 19.77 -23.37 -25.64
C LEU A 365 19.21 -24.39 -26.61
N LEU A 366 19.35 -25.68 -26.27
CA LEU A 366 18.67 -26.76 -26.97
C LEU A 366 17.42 -27.16 -26.16
N PRO A 367 16.20 -26.86 -26.64
CA PRO A 367 14.98 -27.12 -25.89
C PRO A 367 14.64 -28.61 -25.81
N SER A 368 15.14 -29.42 -26.75
CA SER A 368 15.09 -30.88 -26.74
C SER A 368 16.47 -31.39 -27.14
N LEU A 369 17.03 -32.28 -26.33
CA LEU A 369 18.18 -33.10 -26.71
C LEU A 369 17.59 -34.38 -27.31
N ASP A 370 17.29 -34.37 -28.60
CA ASP A 370 16.99 -35.63 -29.29
C ASP A 370 18.29 -36.45 -29.39
N PRO A 371 18.26 -37.76 -29.09
CA PRO A 371 19.43 -38.62 -29.08
C PRO A 371 19.91 -39.05 -30.48
N ASP A 372 19.48 -38.36 -31.55
CA ASP A 372 19.74 -38.76 -32.95
C ASP A 372 21.18 -38.51 -33.41
#